data_AF-G3J906-F1
#
_entry.id   AF-G3J906-F1
#
_cell.length_a   1.000
_cell.length_b   1.000
_cell.length_c   1.000
_cell.angle_alpha   90.00
_cell.angle_beta   90.00
_cell.angle_gamma   90.00
#
_symmetry.space_group_name_H-M   'P 1'
#
loop_
_entity.id
_entity.type
_entity.pdbx_description
1 polymer ?
#
loop_
_entity_poly.entity_id
_entity_poly.type
_entity_poly.pdbx_seq_one_letter_code
_entity_poly.pdbx_strand_id
1 'polypeptide(L)'
;MPNLSIRNLTVHPLELVAAERFTGERIKTVGMLASIGGAVTNFLNATEHPSSELRVKADLAGTERRDVSFRAEAFQTVETDVVVAEAGSVDVVRLTFQTEGHRYETDVPSPSSRSAVMSKLDDGPHDLTVVYVPKHAFVAVYSSARLDAWMGELRDEWPLPSLSVPGTHNSPTCYTALPSVRCQAVGVPEQLQNGVRFLDIRVSATKDDDRLALVHSVFPISLTGTKWFGDVLEDVYRFLDEHGSETVMISLKREGTGKASDGDLGRYLKDGYVAKRPDKWYTEPRVPTLGEVRGKIVLMRRFGLDDDLRAEWDGQGWGLDASAWPDNCEDGEAGSCAIRVQDFYEVSESDNIDKKVGYSHGHLERAGEHRFLLPGMDGYDEGSPRPPFYVNFLSASNFFNATCWPERIAAKVNPRVVEYLCTSHGVEGKGPNKLSIGSAGAGIVVTDWVGANGDWDLIRCIVACVRLERCKNVEGEISGNKSVRDATKLGVASNYQSGGVYYFQVAQLRKEREINQCEYKKETSHHRNGVVEKRKEFLFTYCSKTISYQLRARHQDPAKGIHLRVVLKSGDEFSSRDPTSPTPQGLYALLF
;
A
#
# COMPACT_ATOMS: atom_id res chain seq x y z
N MET A 1 18.38 4.11 -28.95
CA MET A 1 17.04 4.63 -28.62
C MET A 1 15.98 3.53 -28.78
N PRO A 2 15.22 3.22 -27.72
CA PRO A 2 14.14 2.23 -27.74
C PRO A 2 12.87 2.77 -28.42
N ASN A 3 12.08 1.85 -28.97
CA ASN A 3 10.73 2.13 -29.46
C ASN A 3 9.77 2.30 -28.29
N LEU A 4 8.82 3.22 -28.43
CA LEU A 4 7.79 3.48 -27.43
C LEU A 4 6.71 2.39 -27.49
N SER A 5 6.39 1.79 -26.35
CA SER A 5 5.18 0.98 -26.19
C SER A 5 4.10 1.81 -25.50
N ILE A 6 2.85 1.66 -25.92
CA ILE A 6 1.71 2.39 -25.37
C ILE A 6 0.72 1.39 -24.83
N ARG A 7 0.36 1.53 -23.56
CA ARG A 7 -0.70 0.76 -22.93
C ARG A 7 -1.88 1.64 -22.63
N ASN A 8 -3.00 1.30 -23.26
CA ASN A 8 -4.28 1.92 -22.97
C ASN A 8 -4.90 1.20 -21.77
N LEU A 9 -5.04 1.87 -20.63
CA LEU A 9 -5.74 1.40 -19.44
C LEU A 9 -7.07 2.15 -19.24
N THR A 10 -7.61 2.70 -20.33
CA THR A 10 -8.93 3.33 -20.39
C THR A 10 -9.94 2.39 -21.02
N VAL A 11 -11.22 2.72 -20.86
CA VAL A 11 -12.34 1.94 -21.41
C VAL A 11 -12.59 2.22 -22.90
N HIS A 12 -12.01 3.29 -23.44
CA HIS A 12 -12.20 3.71 -24.82
C HIS A 12 -10.94 3.42 -25.64
N PRO A 13 -11.06 3.09 -26.95
CA PRO A 13 -9.89 2.96 -27.80
C PRO A 13 -9.09 4.27 -27.84
N LEU A 14 -7.76 4.14 -27.83
CA LEU A 14 -6.82 5.26 -27.81
C LEU A 14 -5.89 5.15 -29.01
N GLU A 15 -5.83 6.17 -29.84
CA GLU A 15 -4.96 6.22 -31.01
C GLU A 15 -3.88 7.27 -30.84
N LEU A 16 -2.61 6.89 -30.96
CA LEU A 16 -1.52 7.85 -31.13
C LEU A 16 -1.54 8.35 -32.58
N VAL A 17 -1.78 9.65 -32.76
CA VAL A 17 -1.95 10.28 -34.09
C VAL A 17 -0.78 11.17 -34.50
N ALA A 18 0.01 11.65 -33.54
CA ALA A 18 1.23 12.40 -33.84
C ALA A 18 2.30 12.23 -32.74
N ALA A 19 3.56 12.30 -33.16
CA ALA A 19 4.71 12.40 -32.29
C ALA A 19 5.63 13.53 -32.77
N GLU A 20 5.97 14.45 -31.89
CA GLU A 20 6.81 15.63 -32.19
C GLU A 20 8.02 15.65 -31.26
N ARG A 21 9.22 15.78 -31.83
CA ARG A 21 10.46 15.81 -31.04
C ARG A 21 10.90 17.24 -30.77
N PHE A 22 11.28 17.47 -29.52
CA PHE A 22 11.80 18.74 -29.02
C PHE A 22 13.10 18.53 -28.25
N THR A 23 13.97 19.53 -28.29
CA THR A 23 15.12 19.59 -27.38
C THR A 23 14.72 20.38 -26.14
N GLY A 24 14.78 19.72 -24.98
CA GLY A 24 14.50 20.35 -23.70
C GLY A 24 15.72 20.99 -23.05
N GLU A 25 15.46 21.67 -21.95
CA GLU A 25 16.45 22.17 -21.00
C GLU A 25 16.02 21.83 -19.56
N ARG A 26 16.98 21.43 -18.73
CA ARG A 26 16.73 21.21 -17.31
C ARG A 26 16.87 22.51 -16.55
N ILE A 27 15.76 23.00 -16.01
CA ILE A 27 15.73 24.18 -15.15
C ILE A 27 15.71 23.70 -13.70
N LYS A 28 16.65 24.16 -12.89
CA LYS A 28 16.59 23.94 -11.44
C LYS A 28 15.49 24.82 -10.87
N THR A 29 14.41 24.20 -10.41
CA THR A 29 13.36 24.86 -9.65
C THR A 29 13.85 25.01 -8.21
N VAL A 30 14.24 26.22 -7.82
CA VAL A 30 14.45 26.55 -6.40
C VAL A 30 13.07 26.67 -5.78
N GLY A 31 12.72 25.78 -4.86
CA GLY A 31 11.42 25.81 -4.18
C GLY A 31 11.17 27.18 -3.55
N MET A 32 10.13 27.87 -4.01
CA MET A 32 9.67 29.11 -3.41
C MET A 32 9.01 28.76 -2.07
N LEU A 33 9.80 28.72 -1.01
CA LEU A 33 9.34 28.61 0.37
C LEU A 33 8.55 29.90 0.70
N ALA A 34 7.22 29.80 0.65
CA ALA A 34 6.37 30.78 1.31
C ALA A 34 6.64 30.70 2.83
N SER A 35 7.00 31.85 3.38
CA SER A 35 7.48 32.08 4.74
C SER A 35 6.54 31.61 5.84
N ILE A 36 6.96 30.66 6.68
CA ILE A 36 6.73 30.66 8.13
C ILE A 36 8.01 30.14 8.80
N GLY A 37 8.66 30.99 9.60
CA GLY A 37 9.96 30.72 10.20
C GLY A 37 9.91 29.72 11.37
N GLY A 38 10.98 28.94 11.51
CA GLY A 38 11.26 28.13 12.70
C GLY A 38 12.23 26.97 12.47
N ALA A 39 13.50 27.17 12.82
CA ALA A 39 14.56 26.17 13.09
C ALA A 39 14.72 24.98 12.11
N VAL A 40 15.61 25.15 11.13
CA VAL A 40 16.18 24.09 10.29
C VAL A 40 16.94 23.08 11.17
N THR A 41 16.43 21.86 11.31
CA THR A 41 17.20 20.69 11.75
C THR A 41 17.45 19.80 10.54
N ASN A 42 18.72 19.71 10.13
CA ASN A 42 19.19 18.92 8.99
C ASN A 42 18.90 17.42 9.17
N PHE A 43 17.81 16.95 8.59
CA PHE A 43 17.65 15.56 8.15
C PHE A 43 17.59 15.58 6.62
N LEU A 44 18.69 15.17 5.96
CA LEU A 44 18.74 15.03 4.51
C LEU A 44 17.82 13.86 4.10
N ASN A 45 16.62 14.19 3.63
CA ASN A 45 15.65 13.24 3.11
C ASN A 45 16.22 12.53 1.86
N ALA A 46 15.97 11.23 1.72
CA ALA A 46 16.30 10.45 0.53
C ALA A 46 15.60 10.98 -0.74
N THR A 47 14.52 11.71 -0.52
CA THR A 47 13.58 12.21 -1.51
C THR A 47 13.83 13.68 -1.88
N GLU A 48 14.85 14.34 -1.31
CA GLU A 48 15.38 15.62 -1.82
C GLU A 48 16.22 15.38 -3.07
N HIS A 49 15.56 15.04 -4.17
CA HIS A 49 16.12 15.38 -5.47
C HIS A 49 15.92 16.88 -5.68
N PRO A 50 16.94 17.66 -6.11
CA PRO A 50 16.68 19.00 -6.59
C PRO A 50 15.63 18.87 -7.69
N SER A 51 14.47 19.51 -7.50
CA SER A 51 13.40 19.53 -8.49
C SER A 51 13.92 20.24 -9.73
N SER A 52 14.48 19.50 -10.67
CA SER A 52 14.76 20.00 -12.00
C SER A 52 13.56 19.70 -12.87
N GLU A 53 12.91 20.73 -13.40
CA GLU A 53 11.89 20.56 -14.42
C GLU A 53 12.55 20.48 -15.79
N LEU A 54 12.11 19.54 -16.61
CA LEU A 54 12.47 19.50 -18.02
C LEU A 54 11.48 20.38 -18.79
N ARG A 55 11.95 21.47 -19.40
CA ARG A 55 11.10 22.34 -20.21
C ARG A 55 11.52 22.28 -21.67
N VAL A 56 10.56 22.24 -22.56
CA VAL A 56 10.79 22.44 -24.00
C VAL A 56 11.29 23.87 -24.22
N LYS A 57 12.38 24.04 -24.98
CA LYS A 57 12.87 25.38 -25.32
C LYS A 57 11.86 26.11 -26.20
N ALA A 58 11.43 27.29 -25.78
CA ALA A 58 10.35 28.07 -26.40
C ALA A 58 10.61 28.49 -27.86
N ASP A 59 11.88 28.50 -28.30
CA ASP A 59 12.30 29.03 -29.60
C ASP A 59 12.44 27.97 -30.71
N LEU A 60 12.07 26.72 -30.45
CA LEU A 60 12.07 25.66 -31.47
C LEU A 60 10.63 25.15 -31.69
N ALA A 61 10.05 25.49 -32.84
CA ALA A 61 8.98 24.68 -33.41
C ALA A 61 9.51 23.24 -33.55
N GLY A 62 8.71 22.22 -33.18
CA GLY A 62 9.12 20.82 -33.11
C GLY A 62 10.00 20.46 -34.30
N THR A 63 11.22 19.99 -34.04
CA THR A 63 12.23 19.87 -35.11
C THR A 63 11.84 18.82 -36.14
N GLU A 64 11.02 17.84 -35.74
CA GLU A 64 10.44 16.81 -36.59
C GLU A 64 9.06 16.40 -36.03
N ARG A 65 7.97 16.87 -36.65
CA ARG A 65 6.62 16.32 -36.43
C ARG A 65 6.41 15.13 -37.35
N ARG A 66 5.94 14.03 -36.77
CA ARG A 66 5.57 12.82 -37.52
C ARG A 66 4.12 12.46 -37.20
N ASP A 67 3.27 12.48 -38.23
CA ASP A 67 1.93 11.91 -38.13
C ASP A 67 2.06 10.37 -38.14
N VAL A 68 1.42 9.73 -37.18
CA VAL A 68 1.45 8.28 -36.95
C VAL A 68 0.03 7.76 -36.75
N SER A 69 -0.15 6.44 -36.76
CA SER A 69 -1.45 5.82 -36.44
C SER A 69 -1.17 4.51 -35.72
N PHE A 70 -1.15 4.58 -34.39
CA PHE A 70 -1.02 3.41 -33.52
C PHE A 70 -2.23 3.35 -32.60
N ARG A 71 -3.11 2.41 -32.87
CA ARG A 71 -4.35 2.23 -32.12
C ARG A 71 -4.18 1.14 -31.07
N ALA A 72 -4.39 1.52 -29.81
CA ALA A 72 -4.52 0.61 -28.68
C ALA A 72 -5.99 0.51 -28.29
N GLU A 73 -6.59 -0.67 -28.46
CA GLU A 73 -7.93 -0.93 -27.92
C GLU A 73 -7.91 -0.84 -26.38
N ALA A 74 -9.09 -0.75 -25.78
CA ALA A 74 -9.23 -0.71 -24.33
C ALA A 74 -8.43 -1.84 -23.68
N PHE A 75 -7.61 -1.52 -22.68
CA PHE A 75 -6.81 -2.47 -21.91
C PHE A 75 -5.72 -3.24 -22.67
N GLN A 76 -5.41 -2.81 -23.90
CA GLN A 76 -4.37 -3.41 -24.72
C GLN A 76 -3.07 -2.59 -24.73
N THR A 77 -1.98 -3.28 -25.06
CA THR A 77 -0.67 -2.67 -25.33
C THR A 77 -0.41 -2.72 -26.83
N VAL A 78 0.05 -1.61 -27.41
CA VAL A 78 0.54 -1.54 -28.78
C VAL A 78 2.01 -1.15 -28.77
N GLU A 79 2.80 -1.84 -29.59
CA GLU A 79 4.18 -1.46 -29.88
C GLU A 79 4.19 -0.45 -31.02
N THR A 80 4.98 0.61 -30.89
CA THR A 80 5.11 1.64 -31.94
C THR A 80 6.50 1.62 -32.54
N ASP A 81 6.71 2.42 -33.59
CA ASP A 81 8.03 2.75 -34.10
C ASP A 81 8.47 4.18 -33.70
N VAL A 82 7.78 4.78 -32.72
CA VAL A 82 8.11 6.10 -32.19
C VAL A 82 9.31 5.96 -31.27
N VAL A 83 10.38 6.68 -31.58
CA VAL A 83 11.65 6.58 -30.87
C VAL A 83 11.74 7.64 -29.79
N VAL A 84 11.81 7.21 -28.52
CA VAL A 84 11.97 8.12 -27.38
C VAL A 84 13.43 8.35 -27.01
N ALA A 85 13.67 9.45 -26.31
CA ALA A 85 14.98 9.81 -25.82
C ALA A 85 15.52 8.78 -24.82
N GLU A 86 16.83 8.53 -24.84
CA GLU A 86 17.46 7.64 -23.86
C GLU A 86 17.40 8.25 -22.45
N ALA A 87 17.36 7.40 -21.43
CA ALA A 87 17.29 7.83 -20.04
C ALA A 87 18.46 8.77 -19.71
N GLY A 88 18.14 10.00 -19.29
CA GLY A 88 19.12 11.05 -18.99
C GLY A 88 19.32 12.08 -20.10
N SER A 89 18.76 11.88 -21.30
CA SER A 89 18.65 12.92 -22.32
C SER A 89 17.73 14.06 -21.87
N VAL A 90 17.89 15.23 -22.50
CA VAL A 90 16.99 16.38 -22.38
C VAL A 90 15.95 16.43 -23.49
N ASP A 91 16.00 15.53 -24.45
CA ASP A 91 15.01 15.47 -25.53
C ASP A 91 13.65 15.05 -24.98
N VAL A 92 12.60 15.71 -25.48
CA VAL A 92 11.20 15.47 -25.14
C VAL A 92 10.48 15.05 -26.41
N VAL A 93 9.65 14.01 -26.31
CA VAL A 93 8.71 13.64 -27.36
C VAL A 93 7.32 14.01 -26.89
N ARG A 94 6.68 14.90 -27.62
CA ARG A 94 5.28 15.25 -27.44
C ARG A 94 4.42 14.27 -28.22
N LEU A 95 3.49 13.63 -27.52
CA LEU A 95 2.58 12.64 -28.06
C LEU A 95 1.18 13.26 -28.13
N THR A 96 0.56 13.19 -29.30
CA THR A 96 -0.86 13.54 -29.48
C THR A 96 -1.67 12.27 -29.62
N PHE A 97 -2.59 12.07 -28.69
CA PHE A 97 -3.55 10.98 -28.68
C PHE A 97 -4.92 11.46 -29.14
N GLN A 98 -5.69 10.55 -29.72
CA GLN A 98 -7.08 10.75 -30.07
C GLN A 98 -7.93 9.63 -29.46
N THR A 99 -9.02 9.98 -28.81
CA THR A 99 -10.05 9.04 -28.36
C THR A 99 -11.42 9.71 -28.46
N GLU A 100 -12.42 8.97 -28.91
CA GLU A 100 -13.80 9.47 -29.11
C GLU A 100 -13.89 10.77 -29.94
N GLY A 101 -12.96 10.98 -30.87
CA GLY A 101 -12.91 12.18 -31.71
C GLY A 101 -12.22 13.39 -31.08
N HIS A 102 -11.80 13.30 -29.82
CA HIS A 102 -11.14 14.35 -29.06
C HIS A 102 -9.63 14.13 -28.94
N ARG A 103 -8.85 15.21 -28.88
CA ARG A 103 -7.39 15.18 -28.91
C ARG A 103 -6.75 15.61 -27.59
N TYR A 104 -5.71 14.87 -27.22
CA TYR A 104 -5.01 15.02 -25.94
C TYR A 104 -3.50 14.99 -26.16
N GLU A 105 -2.77 15.82 -25.43
CA GLU A 105 -1.32 15.99 -25.61
C GLU A 105 -0.56 15.73 -24.31
N THR A 106 0.58 15.05 -24.41
CA THR A 106 1.52 14.86 -23.30
C THR A 106 2.95 14.90 -23.77
N ASP A 107 3.83 15.38 -22.90
CA ASP A 107 5.27 15.32 -23.11
C ASP A 107 5.87 14.09 -22.41
N VAL A 108 6.81 13.42 -23.09
CA VAL A 108 7.48 12.21 -22.62
C VAL A 108 9.00 12.33 -22.82
N PRO A 109 9.82 12.31 -21.76
CA PRO A 109 9.39 12.35 -20.35
C PRO A 109 8.64 13.64 -20.03
N SER A 110 7.73 13.57 -19.05
CA SER A 110 7.00 14.77 -18.61
C SER A 110 7.96 15.79 -17.97
N PRO A 111 7.58 17.08 -17.88
CA PRO A 111 8.38 18.08 -17.19
C PRO A 111 8.70 17.71 -15.73
N SER A 112 7.82 16.93 -15.10
CA SER A 112 8.02 16.37 -13.77
C SER A 112 8.45 14.89 -13.86
N SER A 113 9.09 14.37 -12.81
CA SER A 113 9.36 12.93 -12.69
C SER A 113 8.11 12.09 -12.35
N ARG A 114 6.90 12.67 -12.46
CA ARG A 114 5.63 12.12 -12.00
C ARG A 114 4.66 11.96 -13.16
N SER A 115 3.51 11.35 -12.88
CA SER A 115 2.39 11.30 -13.81
C SER A 115 1.90 12.70 -14.18
N ALA A 116 1.45 12.84 -15.42
CA ALA A 116 0.93 14.09 -15.94
C ALA A 116 -0.49 13.88 -16.46
N VAL A 117 -1.40 14.80 -16.14
CA VAL A 117 -2.69 14.87 -16.85
C VAL A 117 -2.40 15.46 -18.24
N MET A 118 -2.87 14.79 -19.28
CA MET A 118 -2.75 15.25 -20.66
C MET A 118 -3.46 16.59 -20.83
N SER A 119 -2.85 17.48 -21.60
CA SER A 119 -3.50 18.72 -22.04
C SER A 119 -4.58 18.38 -23.05
N LYS A 120 -5.81 18.86 -22.84
CA LYS A 120 -6.88 18.76 -23.83
C LYS A 120 -6.66 19.79 -24.92
N LEU A 121 -6.72 19.36 -26.18
CA LEU A 121 -6.63 20.26 -27.34
C LEU A 121 -8.01 20.75 -27.81
N ASP A 122 -9.08 20.17 -27.28
CA ASP A 122 -10.48 20.49 -27.54
C ASP A 122 -11.34 20.25 -26.28
N ASP A 123 -12.66 20.26 -26.41
CA ASP A 123 -13.64 20.10 -25.32
C ASP A 123 -13.87 18.64 -24.89
N GLY A 124 -12.85 17.79 -25.03
CA GLY A 124 -12.88 16.38 -24.68
C GLY A 124 -13.41 16.07 -23.27
N PRO A 125 -14.29 15.06 -23.14
CA PRO A 125 -15.02 14.80 -21.90
C PRO A 125 -14.16 14.18 -20.79
N HIS A 126 -12.98 13.66 -21.13
CA HIS A 126 -12.16 12.86 -20.20
C HIS A 126 -10.87 13.57 -19.84
N ASP A 127 -10.54 13.58 -18.55
CA ASP A 127 -9.17 13.83 -18.13
C ASP A 127 -8.39 12.51 -18.27
N LEU A 128 -7.24 12.53 -18.92
CA LEU A 128 -6.38 11.36 -19.13
C LEU A 128 -5.04 11.57 -18.42
N THR A 129 -4.59 10.59 -17.64
CA THR A 129 -3.30 10.63 -16.94
C THR A 129 -2.31 9.68 -17.59
N VAL A 130 -1.08 10.16 -17.76
CA VAL A 130 0.04 9.43 -18.33
C VAL A 130 1.05 9.10 -17.26
N VAL A 131 1.45 7.83 -17.20
CA VAL A 131 2.62 7.37 -16.44
C VAL A 131 3.66 6.90 -17.45
N TYR A 132 4.79 7.61 -17.52
CA TYR A 132 5.93 7.20 -18.33
C TYR A 132 6.90 6.36 -17.49
N VAL A 133 7.30 5.21 -18.03
CA VAL A 133 8.30 4.32 -17.43
C VAL A 133 9.55 4.35 -18.31
N PRO A 134 10.55 5.22 -18.01
CA PRO A 134 11.69 5.46 -18.89
C PRO A 134 12.52 4.21 -19.19
N LYS A 135 12.65 3.32 -18.20
CA LYS A 135 13.43 2.07 -18.31
C LYS A 135 12.96 1.16 -19.44
N HIS A 136 11.68 1.21 -19.80
CA HIS A 136 11.06 0.38 -20.83
C HIS A 136 10.60 1.17 -22.05
N ALA A 137 10.84 2.49 -22.09
CA ALA A 137 10.22 3.37 -23.08
C ALA A 137 8.70 3.13 -23.20
N PHE A 138 8.02 3.17 -22.05
CA PHE A 138 6.65 2.69 -21.97
C PHE A 138 5.73 3.79 -21.42
N VAL A 139 4.60 4.01 -22.08
CA VAL A 139 3.57 4.95 -21.64
C VAL A 139 2.31 4.17 -21.27
N ALA A 140 1.88 4.28 -20.02
CA ALA A 140 0.56 3.81 -19.59
C ALA A 140 -0.39 5.01 -19.51
N VAL A 141 -1.55 4.89 -20.16
CA VAL A 141 -2.58 5.92 -20.20
C VAL A 141 -3.80 5.47 -19.43
N TYR A 142 -4.21 6.26 -18.45
CA TYR A 142 -5.34 6.01 -17.57
C TYR A 142 -6.40 7.09 -17.75
N SER A 143 -7.67 6.77 -17.57
CA SER A 143 -8.66 7.81 -17.29
C SER A 143 -8.33 8.38 -15.91
N SER A 144 -8.29 9.71 -15.77
CA SER A 144 -8.08 10.33 -14.47
C SER A 144 -9.27 10.02 -13.56
N ALA A 145 -8.99 9.51 -12.37
CA ALA A 145 -10.00 9.37 -11.33
C ALA A 145 -9.99 10.63 -10.47
N ARG A 146 -11.16 11.04 -10.01
CA ARG A 146 -11.29 11.95 -8.88
C ARG A 146 -10.85 11.24 -7.61
N LEU A 147 -9.57 11.38 -7.23
CA LEU A 147 -9.00 10.62 -6.13
C LEU A 147 -9.71 10.86 -4.77
N ASP A 148 -10.34 12.00 -4.60
CA ASP A 148 -11.15 12.34 -3.42
C ASP A 148 -12.52 11.61 -3.40
N ALA A 149 -13.01 11.14 -4.54
CA ALA A 149 -14.37 10.59 -4.71
C ALA A 149 -14.44 9.42 -5.72
N TRP A 150 -13.38 8.62 -5.83
CA TRP A 150 -13.25 7.65 -6.93
C TRP A 150 -14.22 6.47 -6.80
N MET A 151 -14.67 6.15 -5.59
CA MET A 151 -15.66 5.08 -5.40
C MET A 151 -17.05 5.50 -5.88
N GLY A 152 -17.33 6.80 -6.06
CA GLY A 152 -18.59 7.32 -6.57
C GLY A 152 -18.93 6.92 -8.00
N GLU A 153 -17.96 6.47 -8.79
CA GLU A 153 -18.18 5.97 -10.16
C GLU A 153 -18.57 4.48 -10.21
N LEU A 154 -18.52 3.80 -9.07
CA LEU A 154 -18.75 2.36 -8.94
C LEU A 154 -20.19 2.10 -8.55
N ARG A 155 -20.70 0.93 -8.96
CA ARG A 155 -22.02 0.43 -8.56
C ARG A 155 -22.05 -0.04 -7.11
N ASP A 156 -23.21 -0.01 -6.49
CA ASP A 156 -23.37 -0.39 -5.09
C ASP A 156 -23.25 -1.89 -4.83
N GLU A 157 -23.45 -2.72 -5.87
CA GLU A 157 -23.40 -4.18 -5.76
C GLU A 157 -21.96 -4.74 -5.69
N TRP A 158 -20.94 -3.91 -5.92
CA TRP A 158 -19.54 -4.35 -5.85
C TRP A 158 -19.19 -4.82 -4.43
N PRO A 159 -18.74 -6.07 -4.22
CA PRO A 159 -18.23 -6.50 -2.93
C PRO A 159 -16.88 -5.82 -2.67
N LEU A 160 -16.64 -5.35 -1.45
CA LEU A 160 -15.39 -4.63 -1.13
C LEU A 160 -14.09 -5.39 -1.49
N PRO A 161 -13.97 -6.72 -1.28
CA PRO A 161 -12.75 -7.46 -1.63
C PRO A 161 -12.41 -7.44 -3.11
N SER A 162 -13.38 -7.19 -3.99
CA SER A 162 -13.13 -7.10 -5.42
C SER A 162 -12.42 -5.81 -5.80
N LEU A 163 -12.53 -4.75 -5.00
CA LEU A 163 -11.99 -3.44 -5.34
C LEU A 163 -10.47 -3.38 -5.19
N SER A 164 -9.82 -2.71 -6.14
CA SER A 164 -8.44 -2.27 -6.00
C SER A 164 -8.34 -1.04 -5.09
N VAL A 165 -7.92 -1.22 -3.84
CA VAL A 165 -7.96 -0.19 -2.80
C VAL A 165 -6.55 0.25 -2.39
N PRO A 166 -6.19 1.54 -2.55
CA PRO A 166 -4.96 2.07 -2.02
C PRO A 166 -5.02 2.17 -0.49
N GLY A 167 -3.97 1.70 0.18
CA GLY A 167 -3.81 1.74 1.62
C GLY A 167 -2.49 2.34 2.07
N THR A 168 -2.42 2.73 3.35
CA THR A 168 -1.18 3.22 3.97
C THR A 168 -0.85 2.43 5.24
N HIS A 169 0.42 2.06 5.39
CA HIS A 169 0.91 1.32 6.55
C HIS A 169 1.19 2.30 7.70
N ASN A 170 0.75 1.92 8.91
CA ASN A 170 0.79 2.78 10.10
C ASN A 170 0.43 4.25 9.77
N SER A 171 -0.76 4.44 9.19
CA SER A 171 -1.19 5.64 8.46
C SER A 171 -0.93 6.99 9.14
N PRO A 172 -1.05 7.16 10.46
CA PRO A 172 -0.84 8.47 11.09
C PRO A 172 0.65 8.81 11.35
N THR A 173 1.61 7.96 10.96
CA THR A 173 3.05 8.14 11.24
C THR A 173 3.74 9.17 10.33
N CYS A 174 3.19 10.39 10.25
CA CYS A 174 3.75 11.49 9.46
C CYS A 174 4.51 12.56 10.27
N TYR A 175 4.48 12.46 11.60
CA TYR A 175 5.04 13.46 12.50
C TYR A 175 6.57 13.35 12.64
N THR A 176 7.16 14.37 13.26
CA THR A 176 8.55 14.31 13.73
C THR A 176 8.71 13.18 14.75
N ALA A 177 9.38 12.11 14.33
CA ALA A 177 9.61 10.89 15.10
C ALA A 177 11.04 10.39 14.87
N LEU A 178 11.41 9.27 15.51
CA LEU A 178 12.60 8.53 15.09
C LEU A 178 12.46 8.12 13.62
N PRO A 179 13.51 8.17 12.79
CA PRO A 179 13.38 7.91 11.35
C PRO A 179 12.77 6.54 10.98
N SER A 180 13.00 5.52 11.80
CA SER A 180 12.44 4.18 11.64
C SER A 180 10.96 4.05 12.06
N VAL A 181 10.38 5.08 12.70
CA VAL A 181 8.98 5.15 13.15
C VAL A 181 8.10 5.89 12.13
N ARG A 182 8.69 6.76 11.30
CA ARG A 182 7.95 7.55 10.32
C ARG A 182 7.74 6.75 9.03
N CYS A 183 6.53 6.24 8.84
CA CYS A 183 6.16 5.47 7.65
C CYS A 183 5.49 6.33 6.57
N GLN A 184 4.97 7.51 6.93
CA GLN A 184 4.21 8.37 6.02
C GLN A 184 4.84 9.75 5.83
N ALA A 185 4.73 10.27 4.61
CA ALA A 185 5.20 11.61 4.28
C ALA A 185 4.18 12.68 4.71
N VAL A 186 2.89 12.36 4.61
CA VAL A 186 1.74 13.27 4.77
C VAL A 186 0.71 12.70 5.75
N GLY A 187 -0.14 13.57 6.31
CA GLY A 187 -1.17 13.19 7.28
C GLY A 187 -2.40 12.50 6.65
N VAL A 188 -3.22 11.86 7.48
CA VAL A 188 -4.42 11.11 7.06
C VAL A 188 -5.39 11.94 6.19
N PRO A 189 -5.70 13.23 6.49
CA PRO A 189 -6.55 14.03 5.62
C PRO A 189 -6.05 14.10 4.17
N GLU A 190 -4.75 14.29 3.98
CA GLU A 190 -4.15 14.38 2.65
C GLU A 190 -4.10 13.01 1.96
N GLN A 191 -3.88 11.93 2.71
CA GLN A 191 -3.97 10.56 2.19
C GLN A 191 -5.38 10.26 1.64
N LEU A 192 -6.43 10.61 2.39
CA LEU A 192 -7.82 10.41 1.99
C LEU A 192 -8.16 11.24 0.74
N GLN A 193 -7.77 12.52 0.70
CA GLN A 193 -7.98 13.39 -0.46
C GLN A 193 -7.28 12.89 -1.73
N ASN A 194 -6.25 12.05 -1.60
CA ASN A 194 -5.51 11.49 -2.71
C ASN A 194 -5.76 9.99 -2.93
N GLY A 195 -6.91 9.47 -2.49
CA GLY A 195 -7.42 8.15 -2.93
C GLY A 195 -7.20 6.99 -1.97
N VAL A 196 -6.49 7.20 -0.85
CA VAL A 196 -6.33 6.16 0.18
C VAL A 196 -7.68 5.87 0.83
N ARG A 197 -8.05 4.59 0.93
CA ARG A 197 -9.29 4.13 1.59
C ARG A 197 -9.07 2.96 2.54
N PHE A 198 -7.83 2.51 2.72
CA PHE A 198 -7.46 1.54 3.75
C PHE A 198 -6.40 2.13 4.67
N LEU A 199 -6.69 2.21 5.97
CA LEU A 199 -5.80 2.76 6.98
C LEU A 199 -5.37 1.65 7.95
N ASP A 200 -4.06 1.36 8.00
CA ASP A 200 -3.48 0.53 9.07
C ASP A 200 -3.18 1.42 10.27
N ILE A 201 -3.92 1.22 11.37
CA ILE A 201 -3.82 2.02 12.59
C ILE A 201 -3.39 1.12 13.74
N ARG A 202 -2.32 1.54 14.42
CA ARG A 202 -1.75 0.82 15.57
C ARG A 202 -1.88 1.65 16.84
N VAL A 203 -2.48 1.04 17.86
CA VAL A 203 -2.85 1.73 19.10
C VAL A 203 -2.31 1.03 20.34
N SER A 204 -1.87 1.83 21.31
CA SER A 204 -1.56 1.40 22.66
C SER A 204 -2.72 1.69 23.59
N ALA A 205 -3.20 0.66 24.29
CA ALA A 205 -4.30 0.73 25.23
C ALA A 205 -3.81 0.50 26.67
N THR A 206 -4.33 1.27 27.62
CA THR A 206 -3.96 1.16 29.05
C THR A 206 -5.17 0.75 29.91
N LYS A 207 -4.93 0.25 31.13
CA LYS A 207 -6.04 -0.20 31.99
C LYS A 207 -6.83 0.93 32.64
N ASP A 208 -6.19 2.09 32.80
CA ASP A 208 -6.73 3.20 33.59
C ASP A 208 -7.23 4.36 32.72
N ASP A 209 -7.08 4.27 31.40
CA ASP A 209 -7.46 5.29 30.41
C ASP A 209 -7.93 4.58 29.13
N ASP A 210 -9.17 4.87 28.73
CA ASP A 210 -9.84 4.33 27.54
C ASP A 210 -9.39 5.01 26.23
N ARG A 211 -8.60 6.09 26.33
CA ARG A 211 -8.02 6.74 25.17
C ARG A 211 -6.91 5.89 24.55
N LEU A 212 -7.00 5.73 23.25
CA LEU A 212 -6.09 4.93 22.45
C LEU A 212 -4.98 5.80 21.85
N ALA A 213 -3.75 5.64 22.37
CA ALA A 213 -2.58 6.37 21.90
C ALA A 213 -2.02 5.73 20.63
N LEU A 214 -1.63 6.53 19.64
CA LEU A 214 -1.05 6.05 18.39
C LEU A 214 0.43 5.72 18.55
N VAL A 215 0.83 4.54 18.10
CA VAL A 215 2.18 3.98 18.31
C VAL A 215 2.74 3.29 17.06
N HIS A 216 4.05 3.08 17.06
CA HIS A 216 4.73 2.18 16.14
C HIS A 216 5.68 1.31 16.95
N SER A 217 5.37 0.01 17.04
CA SER A 217 5.98 -0.89 18.01
C SER A 217 5.87 -0.26 19.42
N VAL A 218 6.95 -0.21 20.18
CA VAL A 218 7.01 0.37 21.53
C VAL A 218 7.14 1.90 21.56
N PHE A 219 7.19 2.56 20.40
CA PHE A 219 7.46 4.00 20.29
C PHE A 219 6.19 4.81 20.01
N PRO A 220 6.06 6.03 20.59
CA PRO A 220 5.04 6.97 20.15
C PRO A 220 5.35 7.45 18.72
N ILE A 221 4.31 7.71 17.93
CA ILE A 221 4.47 8.19 16.54
C ILE A 221 4.93 9.65 16.42
N SER A 222 5.13 10.36 17.54
CA SER A 222 5.53 11.75 17.56
C SER A 222 6.38 12.07 18.80
N LEU A 223 7.46 12.82 18.60
CA LEU A 223 8.32 13.34 19.66
C LEU A 223 7.80 14.65 20.29
N THR A 224 6.74 15.25 19.72
CA THR A 224 6.17 16.53 20.18
C THR A 224 4.90 16.37 21.02
N GLY A 225 4.52 15.12 21.32
CA GLY A 225 3.39 14.80 22.20
C GLY A 225 2.62 13.58 21.70
N THR A 226 1.84 12.98 22.59
CA THR A 226 0.98 11.84 22.26
C THR A 226 -0.07 12.25 21.21
N LYS A 227 -0.25 11.39 20.22
CA LYS A 227 -1.31 11.51 19.21
C LYS A 227 -2.35 10.45 19.49
N TRP A 228 -3.62 10.78 19.29
CA TRP A 228 -4.73 9.94 19.72
C TRP A 228 -5.53 9.44 18.53
N PHE A 229 -6.04 8.21 18.66
CA PHE A 229 -6.90 7.61 17.65
C PHE A 229 -8.18 8.42 17.40
N GLY A 230 -8.71 9.07 18.44
CA GLY A 230 -9.90 9.93 18.32
C GLY A 230 -9.70 11.09 17.34
N ASP A 231 -8.51 11.70 17.32
CA ASP A 231 -8.21 12.81 16.40
C ASP A 231 -8.22 12.33 14.94
N VAL A 232 -7.66 11.15 14.68
CA VAL A 232 -7.67 10.51 13.35
C VAL A 232 -9.09 10.13 12.93
N LEU A 233 -9.93 9.67 13.87
CA LEU A 233 -11.32 9.37 13.56
C LEU A 233 -12.12 10.62 13.18
N GLU A 234 -11.91 11.76 13.84
CA GLU A 234 -12.56 13.01 13.43
C GLU A 234 -12.16 13.43 12.01
N ASP A 235 -10.90 13.24 11.63
CA ASP A 235 -10.45 13.47 10.24
C ASP A 235 -11.18 12.55 9.25
N VAL A 236 -11.33 11.25 9.58
CA VAL A 236 -12.04 10.27 8.75
C VAL A 236 -13.54 10.59 8.66
N TYR A 237 -14.18 10.96 9.76
CA TYR A 237 -15.59 11.31 9.77
C TYR A 237 -15.87 12.52 8.90
N ARG A 238 -15.07 13.59 9.03
CA ARG A 238 -15.18 14.77 8.18
C ARG A 238 -15.06 14.41 6.70
N PHE A 239 -14.08 13.57 6.36
CA PHE A 239 -13.92 13.09 4.98
C PHE A 239 -15.17 12.33 4.48
N LEU A 240 -15.72 11.40 5.28
CA LEU A 240 -16.91 10.65 4.89
C LEU A 240 -18.19 11.50 4.83
N ASP A 241 -18.27 12.58 5.62
CA ASP A 241 -19.36 13.57 5.56
C ASP A 241 -19.28 14.42 4.28
N GLU A 242 -18.06 14.82 3.89
CA GLU A 242 -17.81 15.59 2.66
C GLU A 242 -17.89 14.72 1.39
N HIS A 243 -17.58 13.42 1.51
CA HIS A 243 -17.48 12.47 0.40
C HIS A 243 -18.34 11.22 0.68
N GLY A 244 -19.67 11.41 0.75
CA GLY A 244 -20.61 10.35 1.10
C GLY A 244 -20.68 9.15 0.14
N SER A 245 -20.04 9.23 -1.04
CA SER A 245 -19.87 8.07 -1.93
C SER A 245 -18.79 7.10 -1.46
N GLU A 246 -17.89 7.54 -0.58
CA GLU A 246 -16.70 6.79 -0.21
C GLU A 246 -16.93 5.94 1.03
N THR A 247 -16.07 4.95 1.26
CA THR A 247 -15.98 4.18 2.51
C THR A 247 -14.52 4.09 2.92
N VAL A 248 -14.25 3.99 4.23
CA VAL A 248 -12.86 3.82 4.73
C VAL A 248 -12.77 2.51 5.50
N MET A 249 -11.84 1.65 5.13
CA MET A 249 -11.47 0.47 5.92
C MET A 249 -10.41 0.86 6.94
N ILE A 250 -10.66 0.59 8.22
CA ILE A 250 -9.66 0.73 9.28
C ILE A 250 -9.24 -0.66 9.75
N SER A 251 -7.98 -1.01 9.47
CA SER A 251 -7.29 -2.12 10.11
C SER A 251 -6.75 -1.64 11.46
N LEU A 252 -7.31 -2.15 12.56
CA LEU A 252 -6.91 -1.75 13.91
C LEU A 252 -6.13 -2.86 14.62
N LYS A 253 -4.91 -2.56 15.06
CA LYS A 253 -4.02 -3.48 15.79
C LYS A 253 -3.64 -2.91 17.16
N ARG A 254 -3.67 -3.74 18.20
CA ARG A 254 -3.05 -3.39 19.49
C ARG A 254 -1.53 -3.52 19.40
N GLU A 255 -0.83 -2.51 19.88
CA GLU A 255 0.63 -2.45 19.92
C GLU A 255 1.10 -1.55 21.09
N GLY A 256 2.39 -1.31 21.23
CA GLY A 256 2.91 -0.45 22.27
C GLY A 256 3.09 -1.13 23.62
N THR A 257 3.40 -0.33 24.63
CA THR A 257 3.74 -0.79 25.99
C THR A 257 2.54 -0.78 26.95
N GLY A 258 1.36 -0.43 26.44
CA GLY A 258 0.11 -0.46 27.18
C GLY A 258 -0.24 -1.86 27.67
N LYS A 259 -0.75 -1.94 28.91
CA LYS A 259 -1.03 -3.22 29.61
C LYS A 259 -2.48 -3.67 29.52
N ALA A 260 -3.30 -3.01 28.70
CA ALA A 260 -4.65 -3.45 28.42
C ALA A 260 -4.64 -4.70 27.54
N SER A 261 -5.65 -5.56 27.72
CA SER A 261 -5.87 -6.74 26.89
C SER A 261 -6.51 -6.38 25.54
N ASP A 262 -6.60 -7.35 24.63
CA ASP A 262 -7.37 -7.19 23.40
C ASP A 262 -8.87 -6.98 23.69
N GLY A 263 -9.42 -7.64 24.71
CA GLY A 263 -10.80 -7.44 25.16
C GLY A 263 -11.04 -6.01 25.66
N ASP A 264 -10.09 -5.47 26.44
CA ASP A 264 -10.14 -4.07 26.86
C ASP A 264 -10.14 -3.12 25.65
N LEU A 265 -9.25 -3.35 24.66
CA LEU A 265 -9.24 -2.57 23.42
C LEU A 265 -10.59 -2.64 22.69
N GLY A 266 -11.16 -3.84 22.56
CA GLY A 266 -12.46 -4.03 21.92
C GLY A 266 -13.55 -3.23 22.60
N ARG A 267 -13.63 -3.30 23.93
CA ARG A 267 -14.60 -2.53 24.74
C ARG A 267 -14.38 -1.03 24.62
N TYR A 268 -13.13 -0.55 24.72
CA TYR A 268 -12.82 0.86 24.55
C TYR A 268 -13.22 1.36 23.17
N LEU A 269 -12.95 0.57 22.12
CA LEU A 269 -13.36 0.89 20.76
C LEU A 269 -14.89 0.97 20.65
N LYS A 270 -15.61 -0.03 21.16
CA LYS A 270 -17.07 -0.09 21.10
C LYS A 270 -17.71 1.09 21.83
N ASP A 271 -17.39 1.28 23.10
CA ASP A 271 -18.07 2.22 23.99
C ASP A 271 -17.54 3.66 23.81
N GLY A 272 -16.23 3.79 23.65
CA GLY A 272 -15.54 5.08 23.61
C GLY A 272 -15.49 5.73 22.23
N TYR A 273 -15.69 4.98 21.15
CA TYR A 273 -15.55 5.49 19.78
C TYR A 273 -16.74 5.14 18.89
N VAL A 274 -17.09 3.86 18.75
CA VAL A 274 -18.16 3.42 17.84
C VAL A 274 -19.53 3.88 18.31
N ALA A 275 -19.85 3.73 19.60
CA ALA A 275 -21.12 4.13 20.18
C ALA A 275 -21.40 5.65 20.10
N LYS A 276 -20.37 6.47 19.87
CA LYS A 276 -20.53 7.92 19.70
C LYS A 276 -21.09 8.30 18.33
N ARG A 277 -20.82 7.52 17.29
CA ARG A 277 -21.31 7.71 15.91
C ARG A 277 -21.60 6.36 15.25
N PRO A 278 -22.57 5.58 15.75
CA PRO A 278 -22.79 4.20 15.29
C PRO A 278 -23.18 4.13 13.81
N ASP A 279 -23.83 5.17 13.27
CA ASP A 279 -24.18 5.30 11.86
C ASP A 279 -22.96 5.34 10.92
N LYS A 280 -21.80 5.75 11.45
CA LYS A 280 -20.53 5.82 10.73
C LYS A 280 -19.73 4.53 10.77
N TRP A 281 -20.22 3.46 11.38
CA TRP A 281 -19.48 2.21 11.49
C TRP A 281 -20.27 1.03 10.93
N TYR A 282 -19.59 0.24 10.11
CA TYR A 282 -20.00 -1.10 9.74
C TYR A 282 -19.17 -2.09 10.57
N THR A 283 -19.85 -2.81 11.46
CA THR A 283 -19.23 -3.78 12.39
C THR A 283 -19.85 -5.17 12.31
N GLU A 284 -20.73 -5.41 11.34
CA GLU A 284 -21.22 -6.75 11.06
C GLU A 284 -20.04 -7.62 10.57
N PRO A 285 -19.84 -8.84 11.10
CA PRO A 285 -18.72 -9.73 10.78
C PRO A 285 -18.91 -10.45 9.43
N ARG A 286 -19.34 -9.70 8.40
CA ARG A 286 -19.64 -10.18 7.06
C ARG A 286 -19.06 -9.23 6.02
N VAL A 287 -18.55 -9.79 4.92
CA VAL A 287 -18.11 -9.04 3.74
C VAL A 287 -19.25 -8.19 3.17
N PRO A 288 -19.15 -6.85 3.20
CA PRO A 288 -20.19 -5.97 2.67
C PRO A 288 -20.01 -5.69 1.17
N THR A 289 -21.10 -5.25 0.53
CA THR A 289 -21.02 -4.51 -0.73
C THR A 289 -20.69 -3.04 -0.49
N LEU A 290 -20.24 -2.35 -1.53
CA LEU A 290 -19.88 -0.94 -1.47
C LEU A 290 -21.07 -0.08 -1.01
N GLY A 291 -22.28 -0.34 -1.54
CA GLY A 291 -23.50 0.37 -1.16
C GLY A 291 -23.84 0.28 0.32
N GLU A 292 -23.59 -0.86 0.96
CA GLU A 292 -23.86 -1.07 2.39
C GLU A 292 -22.97 -0.18 3.28
N VAL A 293 -21.79 0.22 2.79
CA VAL A 293 -20.75 0.88 3.59
C VAL A 293 -20.41 2.30 3.14
N ARG A 294 -21.05 2.83 2.09
CA ARG A 294 -20.85 4.25 1.72
C ARG A 294 -21.16 5.17 2.90
N GLY A 295 -20.29 6.15 3.11
CA GLY A 295 -20.33 7.06 4.24
C GLY A 295 -19.92 6.44 5.59
N LYS A 296 -19.41 5.20 5.61
CA LYS A 296 -19.07 4.45 6.84
C LYS A 296 -17.60 4.01 6.88
N ILE A 297 -17.18 3.67 8.09
CA ILE A 297 -15.94 3.00 8.41
C ILE A 297 -16.21 1.50 8.51
N VAL A 298 -15.44 0.69 7.80
CA VAL A 298 -15.46 -0.77 7.92
C VAL A 298 -14.33 -1.20 8.85
N LEU A 299 -14.68 -1.83 9.97
CA LEU A 299 -13.69 -2.30 10.94
C LEU A 299 -13.09 -3.64 10.50
N MET A 300 -11.77 -3.66 10.26
CA MET A 300 -10.96 -4.88 10.17
C MET A 300 -10.15 -5.01 11.46
N ARG A 301 -10.48 -5.98 12.31
CA ARG A 301 -9.88 -6.11 13.64
C ARG A 301 -8.68 -7.05 13.63
N ARG A 302 -7.53 -6.57 14.07
CA ARG A 302 -6.31 -7.37 14.35
C ARG A 302 -6.09 -7.54 15.86
N PHE A 303 -7.19 -7.79 16.58
CA PHE A 303 -7.22 -8.05 18.02
C PHE A 303 -8.35 -9.04 18.34
N GLY A 304 -8.19 -9.78 19.43
CA GLY A 304 -9.19 -10.72 19.95
C GLY A 304 -10.36 -10.04 20.65
N LEU A 305 -11.53 -10.68 20.59
CA LEU A 305 -12.74 -10.20 21.28
C LEU A 305 -12.86 -10.84 22.67
N ASP A 306 -13.52 -10.15 23.59
CA ASP A 306 -14.02 -10.74 24.84
C ASP A 306 -15.40 -11.39 24.63
N ASP A 307 -15.99 -11.96 25.69
CA ASP A 307 -17.23 -12.73 25.58
C ASP A 307 -18.42 -11.86 25.16
N ASP A 308 -18.49 -10.61 25.63
CA ASP A 308 -19.55 -9.68 25.27
C ASP A 308 -19.50 -9.33 23.78
N LEU A 309 -18.32 -9.01 23.24
CA LEU A 309 -18.17 -8.72 21.80
C LEU A 309 -18.27 -9.97 20.92
N ARG A 310 -18.00 -11.17 21.44
CA ARG A 310 -18.25 -12.42 20.71
C ARG A 310 -19.74 -12.71 20.57
N ALA A 311 -20.55 -12.30 21.54
CA ALA A 311 -22.00 -12.49 21.52
C ALA A 311 -22.71 -11.52 20.56
N GLU A 312 -22.06 -10.45 20.12
CA GLU A 312 -22.59 -9.54 19.10
C GLU A 312 -22.90 -10.26 17.79
N TRP A 313 -23.85 -9.69 17.03
CA TRP A 313 -24.31 -10.23 15.75
C TRP A 313 -24.72 -11.71 15.83
N ASP A 314 -25.58 -12.04 16.79
CA ASP A 314 -26.07 -13.40 17.04
C ASP A 314 -24.95 -14.44 17.25
N GLY A 315 -23.88 -14.03 17.93
CA GLY A 315 -22.72 -14.88 18.22
C GLY A 315 -21.71 -14.98 17.07
N GLN A 316 -21.86 -14.19 16.01
CA GLN A 316 -20.89 -14.14 14.90
C GLN A 316 -19.68 -13.26 15.22
N GLY A 317 -19.72 -12.49 16.32
CA GLY A 317 -18.64 -11.61 16.75
C GLY A 317 -18.78 -10.20 16.18
N TRP A 318 -17.69 -9.44 16.15
CA TRP A 318 -17.72 -8.00 15.86
C TRP A 318 -16.60 -7.56 14.90
N GLY A 319 -16.96 -6.87 13.83
CA GLY A 319 -16.04 -6.43 12.76
C GLY A 319 -15.51 -7.60 11.90
N LEU A 320 -14.80 -7.26 10.82
CA LEU A 320 -14.12 -8.25 9.99
C LEU A 320 -12.93 -8.84 10.76
N ASP A 321 -12.94 -10.14 10.99
CA ASP A 321 -11.91 -10.81 11.78
C ASP A 321 -10.60 -10.92 10.98
N ALA A 322 -9.55 -10.29 11.48
CA ALA A 322 -8.17 -10.42 11.02
C ALA A 322 -7.22 -10.69 12.19
N SER A 323 -7.73 -11.26 13.29
CA SER A 323 -6.97 -11.47 14.54
C SER A 323 -5.92 -12.58 14.43
N ALA A 324 -6.23 -13.63 13.66
CA ALA A 324 -5.26 -14.66 13.28
C ALA A 324 -4.46 -14.17 12.05
N TRP A 325 -3.42 -13.39 12.28
CA TRP A 325 -2.57 -12.80 11.23
C TRP A 325 -1.22 -13.51 11.14
N PRO A 326 -0.90 -14.21 10.03
CA PRO A 326 0.38 -14.89 9.88
C PRO A 326 1.56 -13.92 9.90
N ASP A 327 2.58 -14.26 10.68
CA ASP A 327 3.77 -13.44 10.82
C ASP A 327 4.69 -13.54 9.59
N ASN A 328 5.23 -12.40 9.15
CA ASN A 328 6.24 -12.26 8.11
C ASN A 328 6.04 -13.17 6.86
N CYS A 329 4.84 -13.18 6.28
CA CYS A 329 4.42 -14.15 5.27
C CYS A 329 4.39 -13.59 3.84
N GLU A 330 4.63 -14.46 2.85
CA GLU A 330 4.45 -14.15 1.42
C GLU A 330 2.97 -14.20 0.99
N ASP A 331 2.24 -15.16 1.54
CA ASP A 331 0.86 -15.47 1.17
C ASP A 331 0.20 -16.28 2.30
N GLY A 332 -0.27 -15.57 3.31
CA GLY A 332 -0.93 -16.13 4.48
C GLY A 332 -2.45 -16.01 4.39
N GLU A 333 -3.17 -16.97 4.95
CA GLU A 333 -4.60 -16.84 5.22
C GLU A 333 -4.80 -16.24 6.62
N ALA A 334 -5.67 -15.24 6.73
CA ALA A 334 -5.93 -14.55 7.98
C ALA A 334 -7.42 -14.48 8.32
N GLY A 335 -7.70 -14.70 9.61
CA GLY A 335 -9.03 -14.57 10.21
C GLY A 335 -10.12 -15.44 9.60
N SER A 336 -11.38 -15.10 9.87
CA SER A 336 -12.56 -15.87 9.42
C SER A 336 -13.24 -15.30 8.17
N CYS A 337 -12.89 -14.07 7.76
CA CYS A 337 -13.52 -13.38 6.63
C CYS A 337 -12.78 -13.56 5.30
N ALA A 338 -12.04 -14.67 5.13
CA ALA A 338 -11.23 -14.97 3.94
C ALA A 338 -10.29 -13.80 3.57
N ILE A 339 -9.31 -13.51 4.41
CA ILE A 339 -8.26 -12.54 4.11
C ILE A 339 -7.04 -13.33 3.61
N ARG A 340 -6.45 -12.90 2.51
CA ARG A 340 -5.15 -13.37 2.04
C ARG A 340 -4.16 -12.22 2.15
N VAL A 341 -3.03 -12.44 2.79
CA VAL A 341 -2.09 -11.37 3.13
C VAL A 341 -0.68 -11.69 2.63
N GLN A 342 -0.03 -10.70 2.01
CA GLN A 342 1.42 -10.63 1.91
C GLN A 342 1.92 -9.56 2.89
N ASP A 343 2.65 -9.99 3.92
CA ASP A 343 3.19 -9.13 4.98
C ASP A 343 4.64 -9.51 5.31
N PHE A 344 5.46 -9.71 4.27
CA PHE A 344 6.89 -9.94 4.42
C PHE A 344 7.59 -8.60 4.74
N TYR A 345 7.69 -8.24 6.01
CA TYR A 345 8.20 -6.94 6.44
C TYR A 345 9.68 -6.95 6.87
N GLU A 346 10.28 -8.13 7.07
CA GLU A 346 11.67 -8.26 7.51
C GLU A 346 12.66 -8.18 6.34
N VAL A 347 13.11 -6.96 6.02
CA VAL A 347 14.17 -6.72 5.03
C VAL A 347 15.45 -6.37 5.76
N SER A 348 16.23 -7.40 6.09
CA SER A 348 17.51 -7.24 6.81
C SER A 348 18.58 -6.49 6.00
N GLU A 349 18.67 -6.76 4.69
CA GLU A 349 19.68 -6.26 3.75
C GLU A 349 19.04 -5.87 2.40
N SER A 350 19.74 -5.09 1.56
CA SER A 350 19.19 -4.60 0.29
C SER A 350 18.78 -5.71 -0.68
N ASP A 351 19.40 -6.88 -0.59
CA ASP A 351 19.14 -8.01 -1.49
C ASP A 351 17.75 -8.63 -1.22
N ASN A 352 17.17 -8.41 -0.04
CA ASN A 352 15.80 -8.82 0.29
C ASN A 352 14.74 -7.87 -0.31
N ILE A 353 15.11 -6.72 -0.88
CA ILE A 353 14.16 -5.81 -1.53
C ILE A 353 13.63 -6.43 -2.83
N ASP A 354 14.45 -7.20 -3.54
CA ASP A 354 14.01 -7.96 -4.73
C ASP A 354 13.00 -9.03 -4.36
N LYS A 355 13.25 -9.74 -3.25
CA LYS A 355 12.32 -10.70 -2.68
C LYS A 355 10.98 -10.05 -2.29
N LYS A 356 11.01 -8.90 -1.58
CA LYS A 356 9.81 -8.13 -1.25
C LYS A 356 9.01 -7.73 -2.49
N VAL A 357 9.70 -7.25 -3.52
CA VAL A 357 9.05 -6.86 -4.78
C VAL A 357 8.47 -8.06 -5.51
N GLY A 358 9.17 -9.20 -5.55
CA GLY A 358 8.65 -10.44 -6.11
C GLY A 358 7.38 -10.92 -5.41
N TYR A 359 7.37 -10.91 -4.06
CA TYR A 359 6.19 -11.26 -3.26
C TYR A 359 5.02 -10.30 -3.49
N SER A 360 5.31 -9.01 -3.56
CA SER A 360 4.31 -8.00 -3.90
C SER A 360 3.71 -8.23 -5.28
N HIS A 361 4.53 -8.44 -6.31
CA HIS A 361 4.06 -8.72 -7.67
C HIS A 361 3.24 -10.00 -7.74
N GLY A 362 3.66 -11.06 -7.07
CA GLY A 362 2.90 -12.31 -6.97
C GLY A 362 1.55 -12.10 -6.29
N HIS A 363 1.47 -11.24 -5.27
CA HIS A 363 0.20 -10.98 -4.58
C HIS A 363 -0.75 -10.09 -5.40
N LEU A 364 -0.21 -9.12 -6.16
CA LEU A 364 -0.99 -8.39 -7.17
C LEU A 364 -1.54 -9.33 -8.24
N GLU A 365 -0.72 -10.28 -8.71
CA GLU A 365 -1.14 -11.27 -9.69
C GLU A 365 -2.28 -12.16 -9.16
N ARG A 366 -2.20 -12.66 -7.92
CA ARG A 366 -3.28 -13.43 -7.27
C ARG A 366 -4.58 -12.62 -7.15
N ALA A 367 -4.49 -11.34 -6.80
CA ALA A 367 -5.67 -10.46 -6.78
C ALA A 367 -6.26 -10.30 -8.19
N GLY A 368 -5.40 -10.20 -9.21
CA GLY A 368 -5.81 -10.02 -10.61
C GLY A 368 -6.39 -11.27 -11.28
N GLU A 369 -6.10 -12.46 -10.75
CA GLU A 369 -6.62 -13.74 -11.23
C GLU A 369 -8.12 -13.89 -10.98
N HIS A 370 -8.63 -13.35 -9.88
CA HIS A 370 -10.04 -13.52 -9.53
C HIS A 370 -10.98 -12.82 -10.51
N ARG A 371 -12.03 -13.54 -10.90
CA ARG A 371 -13.12 -13.00 -11.69
C ARG A 371 -14.34 -12.80 -10.81
N PHE A 372 -14.89 -11.59 -10.82
CA PHE A 372 -16.18 -11.30 -10.21
C PHE A 372 -17.08 -10.57 -11.21
N LEU A 373 -18.34 -10.99 -11.27
CA LEU A 373 -19.37 -10.44 -12.16
C LEU A 373 -20.49 -9.85 -11.31
N LEU A 374 -21.07 -8.74 -11.76
CA LEU A 374 -22.21 -8.11 -11.13
C LEU A 374 -23.53 -8.65 -11.68
N PRO A 375 -24.63 -8.51 -10.93
CA PRO A 375 -25.97 -8.74 -11.47
C PRO A 375 -26.17 -7.95 -12.77
N GLY A 376 -26.67 -8.65 -13.79
CA GLY A 376 -26.90 -8.14 -15.14
C GLY A 376 -25.73 -8.29 -16.11
N MET A 377 -24.57 -8.81 -15.69
CA MET A 377 -23.46 -9.13 -16.59
C MET A 377 -23.58 -10.56 -17.15
N ASP A 378 -23.14 -10.76 -18.40
CA ASP A 378 -23.12 -12.08 -19.03
C ASP A 378 -22.26 -13.07 -18.24
N GLY A 379 -22.86 -14.22 -17.91
CA GLY A 379 -22.22 -15.26 -17.09
C GLY A 379 -22.25 -14.99 -15.58
N TYR A 380 -23.00 -13.99 -15.12
CA TYR A 380 -23.24 -13.77 -13.69
C TYR A 380 -23.89 -14.99 -13.05
N ASP A 381 -23.33 -15.41 -11.92
CA ASP A 381 -23.86 -16.45 -11.05
C ASP A 381 -23.87 -15.94 -9.61
N GLU A 382 -25.06 -15.84 -9.03
CA GLU A 382 -25.27 -15.38 -7.65
C GLU A 382 -24.57 -16.29 -6.62
N GLY A 383 -24.37 -17.57 -6.95
CA GLY A 383 -23.68 -18.53 -6.11
C GLY A 383 -22.15 -18.50 -6.21
N SER A 384 -21.58 -17.66 -7.08
CA SER A 384 -20.13 -17.59 -7.26
C SER A 384 -19.42 -17.12 -5.98
N PRO A 385 -18.34 -17.79 -5.57
CA PRO A 385 -17.60 -17.41 -4.37
C PRO A 385 -17.04 -16.00 -4.53
N ARG A 386 -17.26 -15.16 -3.52
CA ARG A 386 -16.67 -13.83 -3.47
C ARG A 386 -15.15 -13.95 -3.27
N PRO A 387 -14.33 -13.10 -3.91
CA PRO A 387 -12.90 -13.15 -3.69
C PRO A 387 -12.55 -12.80 -2.24
N PRO A 388 -11.44 -13.34 -1.72
CA PRO A 388 -10.93 -12.93 -0.42
C PRO A 388 -10.43 -11.47 -0.47
N PHE A 389 -10.28 -10.84 0.70
CA PHE A 389 -9.52 -9.59 0.78
C PHE A 389 -8.04 -9.91 0.56
N TYR A 390 -7.51 -9.55 -0.61
CA TYR A 390 -6.07 -9.56 -0.88
C TYR A 390 -5.44 -8.32 -0.25
N VAL A 391 -4.56 -8.49 0.74
CA VAL A 391 -3.89 -7.39 1.45
C VAL A 391 -2.38 -7.49 1.21
N ASN A 392 -1.87 -6.57 0.42
CA ASN A 392 -0.49 -6.54 -0.05
C ASN A 392 0.29 -5.40 0.61
N PHE A 393 1.07 -5.70 1.64
CA PHE A 393 1.96 -4.71 2.23
C PHE A 393 3.19 -4.52 1.34
N LEU A 394 3.42 -3.30 0.87
CA LEU A 394 4.67 -2.91 0.20
C LEU A 394 5.73 -2.47 1.23
N SER A 395 5.27 -2.08 2.42
CA SER A 395 6.13 -1.68 3.52
C SER A 395 7.01 -2.84 3.99
N ALA A 396 8.22 -2.48 4.38
CA ALA A 396 9.17 -3.34 5.07
C ALA A 396 10.18 -2.44 5.77
N SER A 397 10.85 -2.96 6.80
CA SER A 397 11.88 -2.17 7.48
C SER A 397 12.92 -3.02 8.17
N ASN A 398 14.06 -2.39 8.47
CA ASN A 398 14.98 -2.84 9.49
C ASN A 398 15.43 -1.63 10.31
N PHE A 399 15.09 -1.64 11.60
CA PHE A 399 15.40 -0.55 12.52
C PHE A 399 16.90 -0.25 12.61
N PHE A 400 17.75 -1.29 12.60
CA PHE A 400 19.19 -1.18 12.81
C PHE A 400 19.96 -0.81 11.53
N ASN A 401 19.33 -0.96 10.36
CA ASN A 401 19.94 -0.65 9.08
C ASN A 401 19.27 0.58 8.46
N ALA A 402 19.94 1.74 8.53
CA ALA A 402 19.41 2.99 8.00
C ALA A 402 19.11 2.96 6.50
N THR A 403 19.74 2.07 5.74
CA THR A 403 19.44 1.87 4.30
C THR A 403 18.11 1.13 4.06
N CYS A 404 17.54 0.56 5.12
CA CYS A 404 16.30 -0.22 5.14
C CYS A 404 15.26 0.44 6.06
N TRP A 405 15.38 1.74 6.34
CA TRP A 405 14.29 2.50 6.96
C TRP A 405 13.11 2.67 5.98
N PRO A 406 11.88 2.88 6.48
CA PRO A 406 10.67 2.93 5.66
C PRO A 406 10.80 3.80 4.41
N GLU A 407 11.33 5.03 4.54
CA GLU A 407 11.58 5.94 3.40
C GLU A 407 12.43 5.30 2.30
N ARG A 408 13.53 4.64 2.69
CA ARG A 408 14.52 4.08 1.77
C ARG A 408 14.02 2.83 1.07
N ILE A 409 13.19 2.04 1.76
CA ILE A 409 12.51 0.88 1.18
C ILE A 409 11.43 1.35 0.20
N ALA A 410 10.57 2.27 0.61
CA ALA A 410 9.51 2.81 -0.24
C ALA A 410 10.06 3.45 -1.53
N ALA A 411 11.17 4.19 -1.44
CA ALA A 411 11.85 4.77 -2.60
C ALA A 411 12.37 3.74 -3.63
N LYS A 412 12.48 2.46 -3.24
CA LYS A 412 12.87 1.35 -4.13
C LYS A 412 11.70 0.44 -4.52
N VAL A 413 10.76 0.19 -3.60
CA VAL A 413 9.62 -0.70 -3.82
C VAL A 413 8.54 -0.01 -4.65
N ASN A 414 8.12 1.22 -4.27
CA ASN A 414 7.00 1.90 -4.90
C ASN A 414 7.20 2.08 -6.42
N PRO A 415 8.35 2.56 -6.92
CA PRO A 415 8.55 2.69 -8.37
C PRO A 415 8.52 1.35 -9.12
N ARG A 416 8.99 0.26 -8.49
CA ARG A 416 8.96 -1.08 -9.11
C ARG A 416 7.57 -1.70 -9.12
N VAL A 417 6.71 -1.31 -8.18
CA VAL A 417 5.29 -1.67 -8.21
C VAL A 417 4.55 -0.85 -9.26
N VAL A 418 4.82 0.46 -9.38
CA VAL A 418 4.31 1.29 -10.49
C VAL A 418 4.70 0.71 -11.85
N GLU A 419 5.98 0.36 -12.03
CA GLU A 419 6.51 -0.30 -13.24
C GLU A 419 5.71 -1.57 -13.58
N TYR A 420 5.47 -2.43 -12.60
CA TYR A 420 4.72 -3.68 -12.79
C TYR A 420 3.24 -3.43 -13.11
N LEU A 421 2.56 -2.55 -12.37
CA LEU A 421 1.17 -2.17 -12.63
C LEU A 421 1.01 -1.62 -14.06
N CYS A 422 1.92 -0.74 -14.48
CA CYS A 422 1.90 -0.13 -15.80
C CYS A 422 2.20 -1.13 -16.92
N THR A 423 3.14 -2.07 -16.74
CA THR A 423 3.68 -2.85 -17.88
C THR A 423 3.20 -4.31 -17.95
N SER A 424 2.82 -4.90 -16.81
CA SER A 424 2.75 -6.35 -16.66
C SER A 424 1.49 -6.85 -15.96
N HIS A 425 1.02 -6.16 -14.92
CA HIS A 425 -0.18 -6.58 -14.17
C HIS A 425 -1.40 -6.66 -15.09
N GLY A 426 -2.15 -7.76 -15.05
CA GLY A 426 -3.34 -7.95 -15.89
C GLY A 426 -3.05 -8.19 -17.38
N VAL A 427 -1.81 -8.55 -17.76
CA VAL A 427 -1.41 -8.97 -19.12
C VAL A 427 -1.01 -10.45 -19.14
N GLU A 428 -1.61 -11.22 -20.05
CA GLU A 428 -1.50 -12.69 -20.09
C GLU A 428 -0.04 -13.15 -20.16
N GLY A 429 0.33 -14.08 -19.28
CA GLY A 429 1.69 -14.63 -19.21
C GLY A 429 2.80 -13.69 -18.72
N LYS A 430 2.50 -12.43 -18.35
CA LYS A 430 3.49 -11.47 -17.82
C LYS A 430 3.59 -11.43 -16.29
N GLY A 431 2.64 -12.03 -15.58
CA GLY A 431 2.73 -12.14 -14.12
C GLY A 431 3.84 -13.11 -13.68
N PRO A 432 4.43 -12.92 -12.48
CA PRO A 432 5.58 -13.69 -12.03
C PRO A 432 5.30 -15.20 -11.89
N ASN A 433 4.08 -15.59 -11.53
CA ASN A 433 3.65 -16.99 -11.41
C ASN A 433 2.89 -17.48 -12.65
N LYS A 434 2.64 -16.60 -13.62
CA LYS A 434 1.89 -16.85 -14.86
C LYS A 434 0.48 -17.38 -14.57
N LEU A 435 -0.16 -16.80 -13.57
CA LEU A 435 -1.55 -17.10 -13.26
C LEU A 435 -2.46 -16.59 -14.38
N SER A 436 -3.65 -17.19 -14.44
CA SER A 436 -4.69 -16.73 -15.35
C SER A 436 -5.16 -15.33 -14.95
N ILE A 437 -5.82 -14.63 -15.88
CA ILE A 437 -6.28 -13.28 -15.60
C ILE A 437 -7.81 -13.23 -15.57
N GLY A 438 -8.33 -12.84 -14.42
CA GLY A 438 -9.74 -12.51 -14.23
C GLY A 438 -9.95 -11.01 -14.40
N SER A 439 -10.44 -10.36 -13.35
CA SER A 439 -10.80 -8.95 -13.33
C SER A 439 -9.59 -7.99 -13.33
N ALA A 440 -8.36 -8.50 -13.14
CA ALA A 440 -7.14 -7.70 -13.06
C ALA A 440 -7.18 -6.59 -11.98
N GLY A 441 -7.84 -6.89 -10.86
CA GLY A 441 -7.78 -6.06 -9.66
C GLY A 441 -6.45 -6.22 -8.91
N ALA A 442 -6.06 -5.19 -8.17
CA ALA A 442 -4.85 -5.15 -7.36
C ALA A 442 -5.09 -5.55 -5.88
N GLY A 443 -6.35 -5.68 -5.45
CA GLY A 443 -6.72 -5.84 -4.05
C GLY A 443 -6.36 -4.60 -3.21
N ILE A 444 -6.19 -4.78 -1.90
CA ILE A 444 -5.74 -3.74 -0.98
C ILE A 444 -4.21 -3.65 -1.06
N VAL A 445 -3.66 -2.53 -1.50
CA VAL A 445 -2.21 -2.32 -1.60
C VAL A 445 -1.76 -1.30 -0.56
N VAL A 446 -1.09 -1.77 0.49
CA VAL A 446 -0.71 -0.96 1.66
C VAL A 446 0.71 -0.42 1.50
N THR A 447 0.87 0.89 1.55
CA THR A 447 2.08 1.60 1.10
C THR A 447 2.73 2.46 2.19
N ASP A 448 4.02 2.73 2.03
CA ASP A 448 4.78 3.71 2.80
C ASP A 448 5.17 4.90 1.91
N TRP A 449 5.28 6.09 2.50
CA TRP A 449 5.85 7.30 1.89
C TRP A 449 5.21 7.78 0.58
N VAL A 450 3.96 7.40 0.31
CA VAL A 450 3.17 8.01 -0.77
C VAL A 450 2.84 9.47 -0.46
N GLY A 451 2.65 10.29 -1.49
CA GLY A 451 2.42 11.72 -1.37
C GLY A 451 3.66 12.56 -1.09
N ALA A 452 4.82 11.93 -0.89
CA ALA A 452 6.08 12.66 -0.74
C ALA A 452 6.32 13.56 -1.96
N ASN A 453 6.55 14.85 -1.70
CA ASN A 453 6.69 15.89 -2.74
C ASN A 453 5.48 16.01 -3.68
N GLY A 454 4.31 15.47 -3.34
CA GLY A 454 3.13 15.42 -4.20
C GLY A 454 3.16 14.31 -5.26
N ASP A 455 3.97 13.27 -5.06
CA ASP A 455 3.95 12.06 -5.89
C ASP A 455 2.88 11.08 -5.39
N TRP A 456 1.85 10.90 -6.21
CA TRP A 456 0.70 10.02 -5.96
C TRP A 456 0.55 8.94 -7.04
N ASP A 457 1.59 8.70 -7.84
CA ASP A 457 1.52 7.85 -9.03
C ASP A 457 1.13 6.41 -8.70
N LEU A 458 1.70 5.87 -7.62
CA LEU A 458 1.34 4.54 -7.14
C LEU A 458 -0.14 4.46 -6.77
N ILE A 459 -0.67 5.46 -6.06
CA ILE A 459 -2.09 5.50 -5.69
C ILE A 459 -2.97 5.61 -6.94
N ARG A 460 -2.59 6.45 -7.91
CA ARG A 460 -3.30 6.56 -9.19
C ARG A 460 -3.33 5.23 -9.95
N CYS A 461 -2.21 4.51 -10.01
CA CYS A 461 -2.13 3.21 -10.67
C CYS A 461 -3.05 2.18 -10.00
N ILE A 462 -3.09 2.15 -8.66
CA ILE A 462 -3.97 1.23 -7.90
C ILE A 462 -5.44 1.57 -8.15
N VAL A 463 -5.84 2.85 -8.03
CA VAL A 463 -7.22 3.29 -8.29
C VAL A 463 -7.64 2.98 -9.73
N ALA A 464 -6.73 3.12 -10.69
CA ALA A 464 -7.05 2.81 -12.07
C ALA A 464 -7.30 1.32 -12.33
N CYS A 465 -6.74 0.42 -11.52
CA CYS A 465 -7.01 -1.02 -11.63
C CYS A 465 -8.48 -1.36 -11.32
N VAL A 466 -9.17 -0.55 -10.50
CA VAL A 466 -10.62 -0.68 -10.25
C VAL A 466 -11.41 -0.60 -11.57
N ARG A 467 -10.97 0.23 -12.52
CA ARG A 467 -11.67 0.38 -13.80
C ARG A 467 -11.39 -0.77 -14.77
N LEU A 468 -10.27 -1.51 -14.61
CA LEU A 468 -10.00 -2.74 -15.36
C LEU A 468 -11.05 -3.82 -15.09
N GLU A 469 -11.44 -3.93 -13.81
CA GLU A 469 -12.44 -4.89 -13.34
C GLU A 469 -13.80 -4.66 -14.00
N ARG A 470 -14.13 -3.41 -14.33
CA ARG A 470 -15.41 -3.04 -14.95
C ARG A 470 -15.52 -3.51 -16.41
N CYS A 471 -14.43 -3.52 -17.17
CA CYS A 471 -14.49 -3.66 -18.63
C CYS A 471 -14.09 -5.02 -19.18
N LYS A 472 -13.25 -5.80 -18.48
CA LYS A 472 -13.09 -7.23 -18.83
C LYS A 472 -14.41 -8.00 -18.79
N ASN A 473 -15.38 -7.44 -18.08
CA ASN A 473 -16.74 -7.96 -17.98
C ASN A 473 -17.69 -7.43 -19.08
N VAL A 474 -17.30 -6.40 -19.85
CA VAL A 474 -18.08 -5.82 -20.96
C VAL A 474 -17.68 -6.39 -22.32
N GLU A 475 -16.47 -6.96 -22.47
CA GLU A 475 -16.05 -7.63 -23.72
C GLU A 475 -16.94 -8.85 -24.10
N GLY A 476 -17.76 -9.35 -23.16
CA GLY A 476 -18.83 -10.31 -23.43
C GLY A 476 -19.98 -9.74 -24.30
N GLU A 477 -20.26 -8.43 -24.22
CA GLU A 477 -21.40 -7.81 -24.91
C GLU A 477 -21.11 -7.41 -26.36
N ILE A 478 -19.85 -7.20 -26.74
CA ILE A 478 -19.48 -6.70 -28.09
C ILE A 478 -19.14 -7.85 -29.07
N SER A 479 -18.88 -9.07 -28.57
CA SER A 479 -18.55 -10.22 -29.44
C SER A 479 -19.75 -11.12 -29.80
N GLY A 480 -20.93 -10.87 -29.23
CA GLY A 480 -22.15 -11.66 -29.43
C GLY A 480 -22.93 -11.36 -30.71
N ASN A 481 -22.29 -11.28 -31.88
CA ASN A 481 -23.03 -11.24 -33.15
C ASN A 481 -22.26 -11.82 -34.35
N LYS A 482 -21.87 -13.10 -34.27
CA LYS A 482 -21.58 -13.92 -35.47
C LYS A 482 -22.09 -15.37 -35.34
N SER A 483 -23.21 -15.60 -36.03
CA SER A 483 -23.72 -16.82 -36.65
C SER A 483 -23.63 -18.19 -35.95
N VAL A 484 -24.83 -18.70 -35.65
CA VAL A 484 -25.32 -20.09 -35.79
C VAL A 484 -24.52 -20.97 -36.77
N ARG A 485 -24.01 -22.13 -36.32
CA ARG A 485 -24.21 -23.50 -36.85
C ARG A 485 -23.10 -24.46 -36.39
N ASP A 486 -23.52 -25.64 -35.90
CA ASP A 486 -22.79 -26.91 -35.70
C ASP A 486 -21.68 -26.90 -34.62
N ALA A 487 -21.57 -27.84 -33.67
CA ALA A 487 -21.85 -29.26 -33.75
C ALA A 487 -22.31 -29.86 -32.41
N THR A 488 -23.28 -30.75 -32.52
CA THR A 488 -23.70 -31.75 -31.53
C THR A 488 -22.71 -32.92 -31.51
N LYS A 489 -22.62 -33.60 -30.36
CA LYS A 489 -22.06 -34.94 -30.10
C LYS A 489 -20.57 -35.00 -29.73
N LEU A 490 -20.32 -35.23 -28.45
CA LEU A 490 -19.85 -36.54 -27.96
C LEU A 490 -20.09 -36.62 -26.45
N GLY A 491 -21.05 -37.48 -26.06
CA GLY A 491 -21.16 -37.95 -24.70
C GLY A 491 -20.20 -39.10 -24.46
N VAL A 492 -19.57 -39.12 -23.29
CA VAL A 492 -19.12 -40.35 -22.63
C VAL A 492 -19.44 -40.20 -21.15
N ALA A 493 -20.17 -41.19 -20.63
CA ALA A 493 -20.62 -41.30 -19.27
C ALA A 493 -19.67 -42.16 -18.42
N SER A 494 -19.62 -41.81 -17.12
CA SER A 494 -19.67 -42.70 -15.94
C SER A 494 -18.53 -43.71 -15.66
N ASN A 495 -17.94 -43.71 -14.45
CA ASN A 495 -18.33 -44.58 -13.30
C ASN A 495 -17.23 -44.80 -12.21
N TYR A 496 -17.68 -44.76 -10.93
CA TYR A 496 -17.31 -45.61 -9.76
C TYR A 496 -15.89 -45.49 -9.14
N GLN A 497 -15.62 -45.74 -7.85
CA GLN A 497 -16.31 -45.77 -6.54
C GLN A 497 -15.21 -46.02 -5.47
N SER A 498 -15.39 -45.45 -4.27
CA SER A 498 -14.95 -45.90 -2.92
C SER A 498 -13.67 -46.75 -2.69
N GLY A 499 -12.87 -46.32 -1.70
CA GLY A 499 -11.97 -47.20 -0.94
C GLY A 499 -11.01 -46.41 -0.04
N GLY A 500 -11.35 -46.24 1.24
CA GLY A 500 -10.46 -45.66 2.25
C GLY A 500 -9.68 -46.73 3.03
N VAL A 501 -8.51 -46.35 3.58
CA VAL A 501 -7.92 -46.84 4.84
C VAL A 501 -6.98 -45.76 5.41
N TYR A 502 -7.11 -45.51 6.72
CA TYR A 502 -6.35 -44.61 7.60
C TYR A 502 -4.95 -45.13 7.95
N TYR A 503 -3.97 -44.24 8.21
CA TYR A 503 -2.93 -44.43 9.24
C TYR A 503 -2.39 -43.10 9.83
N PHE A 504 -2.70 -42.90 11.11
CA PHE A 504 -1.98 -42.27 12.25
C PHE A 504 -1.02 -41.07 12.08
N GLN A 505 -1.51 -39.91 12.54
CA GLN A 505 -1.09 -39.18 13.75
C GLN A 505 0.42 -39.13 14.11
N VAL A 506 1.07 -38.00 13.79
CA VAL A 506 2.20 -37.48 14.58
C VAL A 506 1.69 -36.28 15.36
N ALA A 507 1.53 -36.47 16.67
CA ALA A 507 1.25 -35.42 17.61
C ALA A 507 2.46 -34.47 17.69
N GLN A 508 2.35 -33.28 17.12
CA GLN A 508 3.28 -32.19 17.40
C GLN A 508 2.66 -31.32 18.48
N LEU A 509 3.19 -31.48 19.69
CA LEU A 509 2.87 -30.74 20.91
C LEU A 509 2.72 -29.24 20.62
N ARG A 510 1.48 -28.76 20.59
CA ARG A 510 1.16 -27.35 20.82
C ARG A 510 1.60 -27.00 22.25
N LYS A 511 2.73 -26.32 22.37
CA LYS A 511 3.00 -25.45 23.51
C LYS A 511 2.76 -24.02 23.02
N GLU A 512 1.54 -23.57 23.21
CA GLU A 512 1.24 -22.15 23.35
C GLU A 512 2.23 -21.57 24.37
N ARG A 513 3.04 -20.61 23.97
CA ARG A 513 3.88 -19.83 24.87
C ARG A 513 3.71 -18.37 24.50
N GLU A 514 2.87 -17.70 25.28
CA GLU A 514 2.76 -16.25 25.35
C GLU A 514 4.15 -15.62 25.54
N ILE A 515 4.56 -14.78 24.61
CA ILE A 515 5.73 -13.91 24.79
C ILE A 515 5.22 -12.63 25.46
N ASN A 516 5.10 -12.65 26.80
CA ASN A 516 4.63 -11.49 27.55
C ASN A 516 5.45 -11.36 28.85
N GLN A 517 6.51 -10.55 28.84
CA GLN A 517 6.95 -9.71 29.99
C GLN A 517 8.33 -9.09 29.72
N CYS A 518 8.36 -7.76 29.74
CA CYS A 518 9.57 -6.95 29.86
C CYS A 518 9.42 -6.08 31.13
N GLU A 519 10.34 -6.21 32.08
CA GLU A 519 10.35 -5.39 33.30
C GLU A 519 11.41 -4.30 33.22
N TYR A 520 11.01 -3.03 33.38
CA TYR A 520 11.93 -1.91 33.56
C TYR A 520 12.50 -1.95 34.98
N LYS A 521 13.83 -2.01 35.10
CA LYS A 521 14.49 -2.09 36.41
C LYS A 521 14.94 -0.74 36.96
N LYS A 522 15.60 0.07 36.14
CA LYS A 522 16.31 1.26 36.65
C LYS A 522 16.72 2.22 35.54
N GLU A 523 16.67 3.51 35.82
CA GLU A 523 17.39 4.55 35.09
C GLU A 523 18.50 5.11 35.97
N THR A 524 19.71 5.22 35.40
CA THR A 524 20.85 5.86 36.06
C THR A 524 21.42 6.94 35.14
N SER A 525 21.59 8.13 35.71
CA SER A 525 22.11 9.30 35.02
C SER A 525 23.50 9.63 35.55
N HIS A 526 24.48 9.70 34.64
CA HIS A 526 25.85 10.11 34.97
C HIS A 526 26.22 11.38 34.20
N HIS A 527 26.77 12.35 34.94
CA HIS A 527 27.33 13.57 34.38
C HIS A 527 28.86 13.49 34.41
N ARG A 528 29.49 13.60 33.25
CA ARG A 528 30.94 13.74 33.12
C ARG A 528 31.25 14.65 31.93
N ASN A 529 32.04 15.71 32.15
CA ASN A 529 32.51 16.65 31.12
C ASN A 529 31.37 17.24 30.24
N GLY A 530 30.28 17.73 30.84
CA GLY A 530 29.18 18.38 30.11
C GLY A 530 28.25 17.44 29.31
N VAL A 531 28.49 16.13 29.39
CA VAL A 531 27.70 15.09 28.71
C VAL A 531 26.74 14.44 29.71
N VAL A 532 25.46 14.32 29.33
CA VAL A 532 24.42 13.63 30.10
C VAL A 532 24.28 12.20 29.56
N GLU A 533 24.76 11.21 30.31
CA GLU A 533 24.61 9.80 29.96
C GLU A 533 23.42 9.21 30.72
N LYS A 534 22.39 8.74 30.01
CA LYS A 534 21.22 8.07 30.58
C LYS A 534 21.24 6.59 30.24
N ARG A 535 21.41 5.73 31.26
CA ARG A 535 21.32 4.28 31.11
C ARG A 535 19.94 3.81 31.55
N LYS A 536 19.30 2.97 30.74
CA LYS A 536 18.06 2.28 31.11
C LYS A 536 18.27 0.78 30.98
N GLU A 537 17.87 0.03 32.00
CA GLU A 537 18.00 -1.43 32.03
C GLU A 537 16.64 -2.12 32.04
N PHE A 538 16.54 -3.18 31.24
CA PHE A 538 15.33 -3.98 31.06
C PHE A 538 15.65 -5.45 31.29
N LEU A 539 14.72 -6.18 31.90
CA LEU A 539 14.82 -7.61 32.13
C LEU A 539 13.78 -8.33 31.26
N PHE A 540 14.20 -9.38 30.56
CA PHE A 540 13.32 -10.23 29.77
C PHE A 540 13.23 -11.60 30.44
N THR A 541 12.04 -12.03 30.85
CA THR A 541 11.85 -13.19 31.75
C THR A 541 12.07 -14.55 31.07
N TYR A 542 12.31 -14.60 29.76
CA TYR A 542 12.48 -15.87 29.04
C TYR A 542 13.94 -16.36 28.88
N CYS A 543 14.90 -15.52 29.27
CA CYS A 543 16.30 -15.93 29.41
C CYS A 543 16.75 -15.49 30.80
N SER A 544 17.46 -16.33 31.53
CA SER A 544 18.19 -15.94 32.76
C SER A 544 19.31 -14.91 32.50
N LYS A 545 19.21 -14.11 31.42
CA LYS A 545 20.19 -13.13 30.95
C LYS A 545 19.59 -11.73 30.95
N THR A 546 20.23 -10.84 31.69
CA THR A 546 19.97 -9.40 31.69
C THR A 546 20.53 -8.78 30.42
N ILE A 547 19.72 -8.01 29.68
CA ILE A 547 20.18 -7.24 28.52
C ILE A 547 20.15 -5.76 28.89
N SER A 548 21.34 -5.20 29.16
CA SER A 548 21.50 -3.77 29.45
C SER A 548 21.82 -3.02 28.16
N TYR A 549 21.07 -1.95 27.87
CA TYR A 549 21.40 -1.03 26.79
C TYR A 549 21.81 0.34 27.33
N GLN A 550 22.72 1.01 26.61
CA GLN A 550 23.15 2.36 26.95
C GLN A 550 22.65 3.36 25.91
N LEU A 551 21.89 4.36 26.36
CA LEU A 551 21.66 5.59 25.58
C LEU A 551 22.74 6.60 25.95
N ARG A 552 23.62 6.93 25.00
CA ARG A 552 24.52 8.09 25.14
C ARG A 552 23.96 9.25 24.32
N ALA A 553 23.56 10.32 24.99
CA ALA A 553 23.32 11.61 24.38
C ALA A 553 24.54 12.50 24.65
N ARG A 554 25.31 12.87 23.62
CA ARG A 554 26.36 13.89 23.76
C ARG A 554 25.79 15.25 23.43
N HIS A 555 25.73 16.14 24.43
CA HIS A 555 25.69 17.57 24.18
C HIS A 555 27.12 18.05 23.95
N GLN A 556 27.52 18.12 22.68
CA GLN A 556 28.68 18.91 22.28
C GLN A 556 28.18 19.90 21.25
N ASP A 557 28.02 21.14 21.70
CA ASP A 557 27.61 22.32 20.92
C ASP A 557 26.09 22.38 20.58
N PRO A 558 25.33 23.40 21.04
CA PRO A 558 23.93 23.61 20.66
C PRO A 558 23.68 23.75 19.15
N ALA A 559 24.73 24.00 18.35
CA ALA A 559 24.64 24.10 16.89
C ALA A 559 24.76 22.75 16.14
N LYS A 560 25.13 21.66 16.83
CA LYS A 560 25.23 20.31 16.24
C LYS A 560 24.30 19.37 17.00
N GLY A 561 23.27 18.87 16.30
CA GLY A 561 22.18 18.10 16.89
C GLY A 561 22.59 16.90 17.77
N ILE A 562 21.63 16.41 18.55
CA ILE A 562 21.84 15.32 19.52
C ILE A 562 22.21 14.02 18.78
N HIS A 563 23.45 13.57 18.94
CA HIS A 563 23.86 12.23 18.51
C HIS A 563 23.47 11.19 19.56
N LEU A 564 22.51 10.32 19.21
CA LEU A 564 22.13 9.14 19.98
C LEU A 564 22.92 7.93 19.47
N ARG A 565 23.72 7.30 20.35
CA ARG A 565 24.40 6.03 20.07
C ARG A 565 23.85 4.96 21.01
N VAL A 566 23.25 3.91 20.43
CA VAL A 566 22.81 2.70 21.15
C VAL A 566 23.93 1.68 21.02
N VAL A 567 24.47 1.22 22.15
CA VAL A 567 25.51 0.18 22.19
C VAL A 567 25.00 -1.01 22.98
N LEU A 568 24.94 -2.16 22.32
CA LEU A 568 24.65 -3.46 22.94
C LEU A 568 25.94 -3.98 23.56
N LYS A 569 25.94 -4.25 24.86
CA LYS A 569 27.05 -4.97 25.53
C LYS A 569 26.65 -6.43 25.69
N SER A 570 26.99 -7.29 24.73
CA SER A 570 27.08 -8.73 24.99
C SER A 570 28.48 -9.02 25.55
N GLY A 571 28.54 -9.72 26.68
CA GLY A 571 29.78 -10.02 27.38
C GLY A 571 30.59 -11.21 26.84
N ASP A 572 30.12 -11.91 25.80
CA ASP A 572 30.75 -13.15 25.34
C ASP A 572 30.97 -13.15 23.81
N GLU A 573 32.12 -13.69 23.37
CA GLU A 573 32.42 -14.02 21.97
C GLU A 573 31.53 -15.18 21.50
N PHE A 574 30.80 -15.00 20.39
CA PHE A 574 30.05 -16.07 19.74
C PHE A 574 30.80 -16.57 18.49
N SER A 575 31.18 -17.85 18.50
CA SER A 575 31.76 -18.55 17.34
C SER A 575 30.65 -19.11 16.45
N SER A 576 30.73 -18.83 15.15
CA SER A 576 29.68 -19.01 14.14
C SER A 576 29.51 -20.44 13.59
N ARG A 577 29.77 -21.50 14.38
CA ARG A 577 29.80 -22.88 13.86
C ARG A 577 28.87 -23.90 14.52
N ASP A 578 27.88 -23.48 15.30
CA ASP A 578 26.87 -24.40 15.86
C ASP A 578 25.44 -24.08 15.35
N PRO A 579 24.89 -24.90 14.43
CA PRO A 579 23.54 -24.71 13.88
C PRO A 579 22.40 -25.03 14.87
N THR A 580 22.72 -25.42 16.12
CA THR A 580 21.72 -25.68 17.17
C THR A 580 21.65 -24.58 18.24
N SER A 581 22.50 -23.55 18.13
CA SER A 581 22.44 -22.39 19.01
C SER A 581 21.27 -21.46 18.62
N PRO A 582 20.43 -20.99 19.56
CA PRO A 582 19.38 -20.03 19.25
C PRO A 582 20.06 -18.72 18.86
N THR A 583 20.14 -18.49 17.55
CA THR A 583 20.49 -17.21 16.95
C THR A 583 19.64 -16.09 17.56
N PRO A 584 20.10 -14.82 17.54
CA PRO A 584 19.39 -13.70 18.17
C PRO A 584 18.00 -13.39 17.59
N GLN A 585 17.51 -14.20 16.64
CA GLN A 585 16.18 -14.16 15.99
C GLN A 585 15.02 -13.98 16.98
N GLY A 586 15.07 -14.62 18.16
CA GLY A 586 14.03 -14.46 19.18
C GLY A 586 13.99 -13.08 19.88
N LEU A 587 15.08 -12.30 19.83
CA LEU A 587 15.10 -10.92 20.35
C LEU A 587 14.57 -9.90 19.35
N TYR A 588 14.56 -10.24 18.06
CA TYR A 588 13.98 -9.39 17.01
C TYR A 588 12.45 -9.35 17.16
N ALA A 589 11.77 -10.46 17.43
CA ALA A 589 10.30 -10.47 17.62
C ALA A 589 9.74 -9.64 18.81
N LEU A 590 10.58 -9.12 19.71
CA LEU A 590 10.18 -8.26 20.85
C LEU A 590 10.33 -6.75 20.59
N LEU A 591 10.97 -6.39 19.46
CA LEU A 591 11.16 -5.00 19.01
C LEU A 591 10.30 -4.65 17.79
N PHE A 592 9.67 -5.63 17.18
CA PHE A 592 8.78 -5.56 16.02
C PHE A 592 7.40 -6.09 16.44
#